data_AF-A0A849ECX3-F1
#
_entry.id   AF-A0A849ECX3-F1
#
_cell.length_a   1.000
_cell.length_b   1.000
_cell.length_c   1.000
_cell.angle_alpha   90.00
_cell.angle_beta   90.00
_cell.angle_gamma   90.00
#
_symmetry.space_group_name_H-M   'P 1'
#
loop_
_entity.id
_entity.type
_entity.pdbx_description
1 polymer ?
#
loop_
_entity_poly.entity_id
_entity_poly.type
_entity_poly.pdbx_seq_one_letter_code
_entity_poly.pdbx_strand_id
1 'polypeptide(L)'
;MSIKTIAVSLVDIEREDAVMNAAFSLAASHDAHLLGVYAVPSPYGIAMPASFGAISADVDNSRYFEDKLDDVKARFEEAARRHDVRAEWRRVDG
;
A
#
# COMPACT_ATOMS: atom_id res chain seq x y z
N MET A 1 -13.06 -1.64 -23.70
CA MET A 1 -13.43 -1.31 -22.31
C MET A 1 -12.47 -0.24 -21.81
N SER A 2 -12.96 0.87 -21.27
CA SER A 2 -12.09 1.84 -20.57
C SER A 2 -11.96 1.37 -19.12
N ILE A 3 -10.72 1.23 -18.64
CA ILE A 3 -10.42 1.00 -17.23
C ILE A 3 -10.75 2.29 -16.50
N LYS A 4 -11.72 2.25 -15.59
CA LYS A 4 -12.16 3.44 -14.84
C LYS A 4 -11.39 3.62 -13.53
N THR A 5 -10.92 2.52 -12.96
CA THR A 5 -10.20 2.51 -11.69
C THR A 5 -9.17 1.40 -11.70
N ILE A 6 -7.96 1.72 -11.25
CA ILE A 6 -6.86 0.80 -11.02
C ILE A 6 -6.63 0.77 -9.51
N ALA A 7 -6.52 -0.43 -8.93
CA ALA A 7 -6.12 -0.58 -7.54
C ALA A 7 -4.67 -1.06 -7.48
N VAL A 8 -3.87 -0.48 -6.59
CA VAL A 8 -2.47 -0.83 -6.39
C VAL A 8 -2.22 -1.19 -4.93
N SER A 9 -1.62 -2.35 -4.69
CA SER A 9 -1.18 -2.77 -3.37
C SER A 9 0.23 -2.26 -3.11
N LEU A 10 0.43 -1.55 -2.00
CA LEU A 10 1.70 -0.91 -1.64
C LEU A 10 2.33 -1.55 -0.38
N VAL A 11 2.06 -2.86 -0.19
CA VAL A 11 2.60 -3.66 0.93
C VAL A 11 3.99 -4.22 0.65
N ASP A 12 4.45 -4.20 -0.60
CA ASP A 12 5.82 -4.58 -0.96
C ASP A 12 6.69 -3.31 -0.95
N ILE A 13 7.18 -2.95 0.24
CA ILE A 13 7.93 -1.71 0.48
C ILE A 13 9.24 -1.69 -0.34
N GLU A 14 9.86 -2.84 -0.57
CA GLU A 14 11.10 -2.92 -1.35
C GLU A 14 10.90 -2.58 -2.83
N ARG A 15 9.69 -2.80 -3.36
CA ARG A 15 9.34 -2.56 -4.78
C ARG A 15 8.36 -1.42 -4.98
N GLU A 16 8.03 -0.70 -3.92
CA GLU A 16 7.01 0.34 -3.87
C GLU A 16 7.17 1.37 -5.00
N ASP A 17 8.39 1.86 -5.25
CA ASP A 17 8.66 2.83 -6.30
C ASP A 17 8.36 2.31 -7.71
N ALA A 18 8.78 1.08 -8.00
CA ALA A 18 8.56 0.47 -9.30
C ALA A 18 7.06 0.24 -9.54
N VAL A 19 6.36 -0.21 -8.49
CA VAL A 19 4.91 -0.45 -8.50
C VAL A 19 4.14 0.86 -8.66
N MET A 20 4.47 1.90 -7.89
CA MET A 20 3.87 3.23 -8.01
C MET A 20 4.07 3.82 -9.40
N ASN A 21 5.30 3.81 -9.93
CA ASN A 21 5.57 4.36 -11.25
C ASN A 21 4.77 3.64 -12.35
N ALA A 22 4.67 2.32 -12.29
CA ALA A 22 3.88 1.54 -13.23
C ALA A 22 2.37 1.85 -13.11
N ALA A 23 1.87 1.91 -11.87
CA ALA A 23 0.45 2.17 -11.59
C ALA A 23 0.01 3.56 -12.04
N PHE A 24 0.79 4.60 -11.73
CA PHE A 24 0.49 5.97 -12.17
C PHE A 24 0.59 6.13 -13.68
N SER A 25 1.61 5.53 -14.32
CA SER A 25 1.74 5.57 -15.78
C SER A 25 0.53 4.93 -16.48
N LEU A 26 0.06 3.80 -15.93
CA LEU A 26 -1.11 3.10 -16.45
C LEU A 26 -2.41 3.88 -16.19
N ALA A 27 -2.55 4.51 -15.02
CA ALA A 27 -3.70 5.34 -14.70
C ALA A 27 -3.80 6.55 -15.63
N ALA A 28 -2.68 7.24 -15.86
CA ALA A 28 -2.59 8.37 -16.78
C ALA A 28 -2.93 7.96 -18.23
N SER A 29 -2.44 6.81 -18.71
CA SER A 29 -2.71 6.37 -20.10
C SER A 29 -4.17 6.00 -20.35
N HIS A 30 -4.94 5.73 -19.30
CA HIS A 30 -6.34 5.32 -19.38
C HIS A 30 -7.33 6.38 -18.88
N ASP A 31 -6.86 7.55 -18.43
CA ASP A 31 -7.67 8.54 -17.69
C ASP A 31 -8.43 7.87 -16.52
N ALA A 32 -7.74 6.97 -15.83
CA ALA A 32 -8.31 6.14 -14.79
C ALA A 32 -8.03 6.72 -13.40
N HIS A 33 -8.97 6.52 -12.48
CA HIS A 33 -8.73 6.75 -11.06
C HIS A 33 -7.74 5.72 -10.50
N LEU A 34 -6.81 6.12 -9.63
CA LEU A 34 -5.90 5.20 -8.96
C LEU A 34 -6.21 5.09 -7.46
N LEU A 35 -6.54 3.88 -7.00
CA LEU A 35 -6.73 3.56 -5.58
C LEU A 35 -5.46 2.91 -5.02
N GLY A 36 -4.74 3.63 -4.16
CA GLY A 36 -3.61 3.10 -3.38
C GLY A 36 -4.10 2.38 -2.14
N VAL A 37 -3.76 1.09 -2.01
CA VAL A 37 -4.14 0.24 -0.87
C VAL A 37 -2.89 -0.12 -0.08
N TYR A 38 -2.87 0.26 1.19
CA TYR A 38 -1.80 -0.08 2.13
C TYR A 38 -2.37 -0.88 3.29
N ALA A 39 -2.03 -2.16 3.36
CA ALA A 39 -2.50 -3.04 4.41
C ALA A 39 -1.49 -3.09 5.57
N VAL A 40 -1.95 -2.77 6.78
CA VAL A 40 -1.19 -2.97 8.00
C VAL A 40 -1.58 -4.33 8.59
N PRO A 41 -0.66 -5.31 8.66
CA PRO A 41 -0.99 -6.63 9.19
C PRO A 41 -1.32 -6.55 10.68
N SER A 42 -2.34 -7.31 11.09
CA SER A 42 -2.69 -7.46 12.50
C SER A 42 -1.51 -8.06 13.28
N PRO A 43 -1.16 -7.53 14.46
CA PRO A 43 -0.17 -8.17 15.33
C PRO A 43 -0.68 -9.49 15.94
N TYR A 44 -1.95 -9.83 15.73
CA TYR A 44 -2.61 -11.04 16.23
C TYR A 44 -3.02 -11.97 15.08
N GLY A 45 -2.08 -12.25 14.17
CA GLY A 45 -2.33 -13.08 13.00
C GLY A 45 -2.73 -14.51 13.38
N ILE A 46 -4.02 -14.82 13.23
CA ILE A 46 -4.66 -16.16 13.34
C ILE A 46 -4.35 -16.87 14.67
N ALA A 47 -5.39 -17.16 15.47
CA ALA A 47 -5.32 -17.95 16.70
C ALA A 47 -4.86 -19.41 16.45
N MET A 48 -3.60 -19.58 16.12
CA MET A 48 -2.84 -20.82 16.19
C MET A 48 -2.07 -20.78 17.52
N PRO A 49 -1.77 -21.91 18.16
CA PRO A 49 -0.89 -21.93 19.33
C PRO A 49 0.52 -21.49 18.88
N ALA A 50 0.72 -20.18 18.83
CA ALA A 50 1.95 -19.54 18.43
C ALA A 50 2.93 -19.60 19.60
N SER A 51 4.16 -20.01 19.33
CA SER A 51 5.26 -19.85 20.29
C SER A 51 5.53 -18.36 20.51
N PHE A 52 6.07 -18.00 21.68
CA PHE A 52 6.35 -16.60 22.05
C PHE A 52 7.15 -15.84 20.97
N GLY A 53 8.03 -16.52 20.24
CA GLY A 53 8.83 -15.95 19.15
C GLY A 53 8.04 -15.60 17.88
N ALA A 54 6.95 -16.31 17.60
CA ALA A 54 6.06 -15.98 16.48
C ALA A 54 5.23 -14.71 16.78
N ILE A 55 4.76 -14.57 18.03
CA ILE A 55 4.03 -13.38 18.49
C ILE A 55 4.91 -12.12 18.42
N SER A 56 6.19 -12.21 18.81
CA SER A 56 7.11 -11.06 18.69
C SER A 56 7.35 -10.66 17.24
N ALA A 57 7.48 -11.62 16.33
CA ALA A 57 7.69 -11.34 14.91
C ALA A 57 6.47 -10.65 14.27
N ASP A 58 5.25 -11.04 14.65
CA ASP A 58 4.02 -10.41 14.14
C ASP A 58 3.85 -8.97 14.63
N VAL A 59 4.21 -8.71 15.90
CA VAL A 59 4.21 -7.35 16.47
C VAL A 59 5.25 -6.47 15.78
N ASP A 60 6.47 -6.97 15.58
CA ASP A 60 7.53 -6.21 14.91
C ASP A 60 7.19 -5.95 13.44
N ASN A 61 6.56 -6.92 12.75
CA ASN A 61 6.09 -6.75 11.39
C ASN A 61 4.98 -5.68 11.30
N SER A 62 3.98 -5.74 12.19
CA SER A 62 2.91 -4.74 12.25
C SER A 62 3.47 -3.32 12.48
N ARG A 63 4.41 -3.17 13.43
CA ARG A 63 5.10 -1.90 13.68
C ARG A 63 5.90 -1.41 12.49
N TYR A 64 6.61 -2.30 11.80
CA TYR A 64 7.37 -1.93 10.60
C TYR A 64 6.47 -1.30 9.52
N PHE A 65 5.28 -1.88 9.28
CA PHE A 65 4.32 -1.32 8.33
C PHE A 65 3.68 -0.01 8.82
N GLU A 66 3.41 0.13 10.12
CA GLU A 66 2.93 1.39 10.72
C GLU A 66 3.95 2.52 10.55
N ASP A 67 5.21 2.27 10.88
CA ASP A 67 6.29 3.25 10.82
C ASP A 67 6.54 3.78 9.39
N LYS A 68 6.18 2.98 8.38
CA LYS A 68 6.32 3.33 6.96
C LYS A 68 5.09 3.98 6.35
N LEU A 69 3.93 3.89 7.01
CA LEU A 69 2.65 4.29 6.44
C LEU A 69 2.63 5.74 5.95
N ASP A 70 3.11 6.68 6.77
CA ASP A 70 3.08 8.10 6.44
C ASP A 70 4.05 8.44 5.30
N ASP A 71 5.20 7.77 5.23
CA ASP A 71 6.19 7.95 4.16
C ASP A 71 5.63 7.45 2.82
N VAL A 72 5.11 6.22 2.78
CA VAL A 72 4.49 5.64 1.57
C VAL A 72 3.30 6.51 1.10
N LYS A 73 2.45 6.95 2.04
CA LYS A 73 1.33 7.84 1.73
C LYS A 73 1.80 9.15 1.10
N ALA A 74 2.80 9.81 1.70
CA ALA A 74 3.33 11.08 1.19
C ALA A 74 3.86 10.94 -0.24
N ARG A 75 4.61 9.86 -0.50
CA ARG A 75 5.17 9.54 -1.83
C ARG A 75 4.07 9.25 -2.86
N PHE A 76 3.03 8.51 -2.46
CA PHE A 76 1.88 8.25 -3.31
C PHE A 76 1.15 9.55 -3.69
N GLU A 77 0.87 10.41 -2.72
CA GLU A 77 0.19 11.69 -2.97
C GLU A 77 1.05 12.64 -3.81
N GLU A 78 2.37 12.63 -3.64
CA GLU A 78 3.29 13.38 -4.49
C GLU A 78 3.29 12.86 -5.94
N ALA A 79 3.34 11.54 -6.12
CA ALA A 79 3.28 10.92 -7.43
C ALA A 79 1.94 11.21 -8.14
N ALA A 80 0.83 11.23 -7.40
CA ALA A 80 -0.48 11.61 -7.93
C ALA A 80 -0.49 13.04 -8.47
N ARG A 81 0.09 14.00 -7.72
CA ARG A 81 0.24 15.38 -8.18
C ARG A 81 1.15 15.49 -9.40
N ARG A 82 2.28 14.77 -9.41
CA ARG A 82 3.26 14.81 -10.51
C ARG A 82 2.68 14.29 -11.83
N HIS A 83 1.85 13.26 -11.76
CA HIS A 83 1.27 12.59 -12.92
C HIS A 83 -0.12 13.12 -13.31
N ASP A 84 -0.66 14.11 -12.59
CA ASP A 84 -2.02 14.65 -12.77
C ASP A 84 -3.11 13.55 -12.77
N VAL A 85 -2.96 12.56 -11.89
CA VAL A 85 -3.87 11.42 -11.76
C VAL A 85 -4.81 11.63 -10.58
N ARG A 86 -6.12 11.44 -10.80
CA ARG A 86 -7.10 11.36 -9.71
C ARG A 86 -6.80 10.11 -8.88
N ALA A 87 -6.40 10.32 -7.63
CA ALA A 87 -5.98 9.23 -6.77
C ALA A 87 -6.70 9.26 -5.40
N GLU A 88 -6.91 8.08 -4.84
CA GLU A 88 -7.43 7.86 -3.50
C GLU A 88 -6.44 6.99 -2.72
N TRP A 89 -6.17 7.37 -1.47
CA TRP A 89 -5.39 6.56 -0.54
C TRP A 89 -6.30 5.83 0.45
N ARG A 90 -6.09 4.54 0.63
CA ARG A 90 -6.80 3.74 1.61
C ARG A 90 -5.85 2.87 2.43
N ARG A 91 -5.79 3.17 3.72
CA ARG A 91 -5.27 2.26 4.75
C ARG A 91 -6.29 1.17 5.00
N VAL A 92 -5.83 -0.08 5.08
CA VAL A 92 -6.64 -1.23 5.45
C VAL A 92 -5.99 -1.87 6.68
N ASP A 93 -6.73 -1.92 7.78
CA ASP A 93 -6.31 -2.62 8.99
C ASP A 93 -6.71 -4.09 8.90
N GLY A 94 -5.77 -4.98 9.21
CA GLY A 94 -5.97 -6.43 9.22
C GLY A 94 -6.28 -7.03 10.58
#